data_AF-A0A928FMP4-F1
#
_entry.id   AF-A0A928FMP4-F1
#
_cell.length_a   1.000
_cell.length_b   1.000
_cell.length_c   1.000
_cell.angle_alpha   90.00
_cell.angle_beta   90.00
_cell.angle_gamma   90.00
#
_symmetry.space_group_name_H-M   'P 1'
#
loop_
_entity.id
_entity.type
_entity.pdbx_description
1 polymer ?
#
loop_
_entity_poly.entity_id
_entity_poly.type
_entity_poly.pdbx_seq_one_letter_code
_entity_poly.pdbx_strand_id
1 'polypeptide(L)' 'MNNITLNDVPKHIKGISCSVKECIHHDMENYCTANSISVGPSNASCCSETVCATFKKRCKDNCAPDCRG' A
#
# COMPACT_ATOMS: atom_id res chain seq x y z
N MET A 1 11.22 -25.43 19.65
CA MET A 1 11.82 -24.68 18.51
C MET A 1 10.75 -24.53 17.45
N ASN A 2 10.15 -23.36 17.36
CA ASN A 2 9.11 -23.01 16.40
C ASN A 2 9.76 -22.73 15.03
N ASN A 3 9.63 -23.72 14.16
CA ASN A 3 9.93 -23.70 12.74
C ASN A 3 8.95 -22.76 12.01
N ILE A 4 9.16 -21.46 12.16
CA ILE A 4 8.50 -20.43 11.36
C ILE A 4 8.99 -20.64 9.92
N THR A 5 8.12 -21.16 9.06
CA THR A 5 8.42 -21.22 7.63
C THR A 5 8.52 -19.79 7.12
N LEU A 6 9.63 -19.47 6.44
CA LEU A 6 9.97 -18.13 5.91
C LEU A 6 8.99 -17.59 4.85
N ASN A 7 7.85 -18.27 4.65
CA ASN A 7 6.85 -17.98 3.63
C ASN A 7 5.69 -17.11 4.12
N ASP A 8 5.59 -16.83 5.42
CA ASP A 8 4.48 -16.04 6.00
C ASP A 8 4.83 -14.56 6.22
N VAL A 9 6.06 -14.14 5.92
CA VAL A 9 6.41 -12.71 6.00
C VAL A 9 5.78 -12.00 4.80
N PRO A 10 5.01 -10.91 5.00
CA PRO A 10 4.47 -10.13 3.90
C PRO A 10 5.59 -9.77 2.93
N LYS A 11 5.41 -10.10 1.64
CA LYS A 11 6.44 -9.86 0.64
C LYS A 11 6.56 -8.36 0.39
N HIS A 12 7.50 -7.71 1.06
CA HIS A 12 7.75 -6.27 0.90
C HIS A 12 8.32 -5.97 -0.49
N ILE A 13 7.85 -4.88 -1.11
CA ILE A 13 8.54 -4.31 -2.27
C ILE A 13 9.79 -3.59 -1.74
N LYS A 14 10.97 -4.16 -1.98
CA LYS A 14 12.24 -3.53 -1.59
C LYS A 14 12.37 -2.15 -2.24
N GLY A 15 12.70 -1.14 -1.44
CA GLY A 15 12.90 0.23 -1.92
C GLY A 15 11.63 1.09 -2.02
N ILE A 16 10.45 0.54 -1.73
CA ILE A 16 9.20 1.31 -1.67
C ILE A 16 8.73 1.41 -0.22
N SER A 17 8.76 2.63 0.31
CA SER A 17 8.15 2.94 1.61
C SER A 17 6.68 3.34 1.43
N CYS A 18 5.82 2.80 2.31
CA CYS A 18 4.45 3.25 2.44
C CYS A 18 4.31 3.93 3.80
N SER A 19 4.20 5.25 3.86
CA SER A 19 4.00 5.97 5.15
C SER A 19 2.52 6.14 5.50
N VAL A 20 1.61 5.76 4.59
CA VAL A 20 0.17 5.93 4.74
C VAL A 20 -0.39 4.77 5.56
N LYS A 21 -0.52 4.96 6.88
CA LYS A 21 -1.01 3.93 7.82
C LYS A 21 -2.41 3.40 7.53
N GLU A 22 -3.24 4.24 6.90
CA GLU A 22 -4.58 3.87 6.45
C GLU A 22 -4.57 3.11 5.12
N CYS A 23 -3.42 2.86 4.50
CA CYS A 23 -3.35 2.02 3.30
C CYS A 23 -3.44 0.54 3.69
N ILE A 24 -4.22 -0.26 2.98
CA ILE A 24 -4.28 -1.71 3.22
C ILE A 24 -2.93 -2.39 2.99
N HIS A 25 -2.09 -1.80 2.14
CA HIS A 25 -0.76 -2.32 1.78
C HIS A 25 0.34 -1.87 2.74
N HIS A 26 0.00 -1.20 3.84
CA HIS A 26 0.93 -0.83 4.89
C HIS A 26 1.18 -2.00 5.85
N ASP A 27 2.45 -2.37 6.03
CA ASP A 27 2.90 -3.48 6.90
C ASP A 27 3.03 -3.11 8.38
N MET A 28 2.69 -1.87 8.77
CA MET A 28 2.92 -1.27 10.10
C MET A 28 4.35 -0.77 10.38
N GLU A 29 5.36 -1.15 9.60
CA GLU A 29 6.77 -0.72 9.74
C GLU A 29 7.24 0.26 8.66
N ASN A 30 6.33 0.69 7.77
CA ASN A 30 6.52 1.62 6.63
C ASN A 30 6.94 0.99 5.31
N TYR A 31 6.69 -0.30 5.10
CA TYR A 31 6.86 -0.96 3.82
C TYR A 31 5.53 -1.14 3.09
N CYS A 32 5.62 -1.13 1.76
CA CYS A 32 4.49 -1.50 0.90
C CYS A 32 4.49 -3.01 0.68
N THR A 33 3.36 -3.66 0.97
CA THR A 33 3.14 -5.11 0.78
C THR A 33 2.34 -5.40 -0.50
N ALA A 34 2.07 -4.40 -1.34
CA ALA A 34 1.47 -4.63 -2.64
C ALA A 34 2.37 -5.53 -3.50
N ASN A 35 1.80 -6.29 -4.43
CA ASN A 35 2.60 -7.06 -5.38
C ASN A 35 3.36 -6.14 -6.37
N SER A 36 2.76 -5.01 -6.72
CA SER A 36 3.31 -3.97 -7.58
C SER A 36 2.67 -2.63 -7.23
N ILE A 37 3.37 -1.53 -7.50
CA ILE A 37 2.78 -0.18 -7.40
C ILE A 37 2.49 0.38 -8.78
N SER A 38 1.41 1.14 -8.86
CA SER A 38 1.10 2.04 -9.95
C SER A 38 1.23 3.46 -9.42
N VAL A 39 1.98 4.28 -10.13
CA VAL A 39 2.11 5.71 -9.87
C VAL A 39 1.36 6.43 -10.97
N GLY A 40 0.55 7.41 -10.61
CA GLY A 40 -0.21 8.23 -11.55
C GLY A 40 -0.38 9.65 -11.04
N PRO A 41 -1.17 10.49 -11.73
CA PRO A 41 -1.81 10.22 -13.02
C PRO A 41 -0.81 10.27 -14.19
N SER A 42 -1.20 9.79 -15.38
CA SER A 42 -0.34 9.72 -16.57
C SER A 42 0.05 11.08 -17.15
N ASN A 43 -0.65 12.14 -16.76
CA ASN A 43 -0.39 13.52 -17.15
C ASN A 43 0.39 14.33 -16.10
N ALA A 44 0.90 13.65 -15.05
CA ALA A 44 1.71 14.30 -14.02
C ALA A 44 2.91 15.01 -14.67
N SER A 45 3.00 16.32 -14.51
CA SER A 45 4.07 17.14 -15.10
C SER A 45 5.16 17.49 -14.09
N CYS A 46 4.87 17.35 -12.80
CA CYS A 46 5.81 17.53 -11.70
C CYS A 46 5.72 16.39 -10.68
N CYS A 47 6.78 16.18 -9.90
CA CYS A 47 6.83 15.12 -8.89
C CYS A 47 5.72 15.23 -7.83
N SER A 48 5.31 16.45 -7.49
CA SER A 48 4.23 16.72 -6.51
C SER A 48 2.86 16.23 -6.96
N GLU A 49 2.65 16.01 -8.26
CA GLU A 49 1.40 15.49 -8.82
C GLU A 49 1.34 13.96 -8.77
N THR A 50 2.48 13.30 -8.59
CA THR A 50 2.54 11.84 -8.56
C THR A 50 1.96 11.29 -7.27
N VAL A 51 1.03 10.35 -7.40
CA VAL A 51 0.34 9.67 -6.30
C VAL A 51 0.45 8.16 -6.45
N CYS A 52 0.41 7.44 -5.34
CA CYS A 52 0.30 5.99 -5.34
C CYS A 52 -1.13 5.60 -5.77
N ALA A 53 -1.32 5.31 -7.06
CA ALA A 53 -2.61 4.86 -7.60
C ALA A 53 -3.03 3.47 -7.07
N THR A 54 -2.09 2.72 -6.50
CA THR A 54 -2.37 1.45 -5.78
C THR A 54 -2.93 1.68 -4.37
N PHE A 55 -3.00 2.92 -3.88
CA PHE A 55 -3.56 3.21 -2.57
C PHE A 55 -5.01 2.72 -2.48
N LYS A 56 -5.27 1.93 -1.43
CA LYS A 56 -6.61 1.54 -1.02
C LYS A 56 -6.73 1.80 0.47
N LYS A 57 -7.72 2.60 0.86
CA LYS A 57 -7.98 2.90 2.26
C LYS A 57 -8.46 1.62 2.99
N ARG A 58 -7.92 1.37 4.17
CA ARG A 58 -8.38 0.33 5.08
C ARG A 58 -9.76 0.75 5.60
N CYS A 59 -10.78 -0.03 5.27
CA CYS A 59 -12.09 0.12 5.91
C CYS A 59 -11.93 -0.28 7.38
N LYS A 60 -12.00 0.69 8.28
CA LYS A 60 -12.35 0.44 9.68
C LYS A 60 -13.86 0.25 9.71
N ASP A 61 -14.34 -0.71 10.51
CA ASP A 61 -15.73 -1.14 10.58
C ASP A 61 -16.69 0.06 10.54
N ASN A 62 -17.65 0.03 9.59
CA ASN A 62 -18.66 1.06 9.25
C ASN A 62 -18.30 2.14 8.21
N CYS A 63 -17.23 1.98 7.42
CA CYS A 63 -17.11 2.82 6.21
C CYS A 63 -18.12 2.33 5.15
N ALA A 64 -19.12 3.18 4.86
CA ALA A 64 -20.16 2.93 3.86
C ALA A 64 -19.57 2.46 2.51
N PRO A 65 -20.31 1.65 1.73
CA PRO A 65 -19.79 0.99 0.53
C PRO A 65 -19.41 1.92 -0.63
N ASP A 66 -19.52 3.24 -0.46
CA ASP A 66 -19.25 4.22 -1.50
C ASP A 66 -17.91 4.93 -1.26
N CYS A 67 -16.84 4.21 -1.57
CA CYS A 67 -15.56 4.80 -1.96
C CYS A 67 -15.13 4.18 -3.30
N ARG A 68 -16.08 4.07 -4.24
CA ARG A 68 -15.75 3.95 -5.66
C ARG A 68 -15.67 5.38 -6.21
N GLY A 69 -14.45 5.83 -6.46
CA GLY A 69 -14.23 6.96 -7.37
C GLY A 69 -14.73 6.63 -8.77
#